data_AF-E9I5V3-F1
#
_entry.id   AF-E9I5V3-F1
#
_cell.length_a   1.000
_cell.length_b   1.000
_cell.length_c   1.000
_cell.angle_alpha   90.00
_cell.angle_beta   90.00
_cell.angle_gamma   90.00
#
_symmetry.space_group_name_H-M   'P 1'
#
loop_
_entity.id
_entity.type
_entity.pdbx_description
1 polymer ?
#
loop_
_entity_poly.entity_id
_entity_poly.type
_entity_poly.pdbx_seq_one_letter_code
_entity_poly.pdbx_strand_id
1 'polypeptide(L)'
;MPQAWSPLNQNGACTGKGLSYGGSLPTSCRMNLQPTLDIYPSRESKKLHAQAEVQLPNASTFYAEVLHSQTESQIAVNSWATFGGRVRNVVGAPGYAEMLANGLSPAFGFFYWQPDLPALAQSYENGLSRVVLGLKGEFNDWNYNASLYQTQSTSLKRVQIVDYAQAGLNTSSPVLLAGMLQPLDDQNPLTAQLLNSRSWQTE
;
A
#
# COMPACT_ATOMS: atom_id res chain seq x y z
N MET A 1 23.36 -29.63 -6.02
CA MET A 1 22.92 -28.49 -5.18
C MET A 1 21.42 -28.34 -5.34
N PRO A 2 20.63 -28.07 -4.29
CA PRO A 2 19.18 -27.93 -4.41
C PRO A 2 18.85 -26.73 -5.29
N GLN A 3 18.37 -26.96 -6.50
CA GLN A 3 17.96 -25.92 -7.44
C GLN A 3 16.49 -25.58 -7.18
N ALA A 4 16.22 -24.35 -6.77
CA ALA A 4 14.86 -23.85 -6.64
C ALA A 4 14.30 -23.59 -8.03
N TRP A 5 13.08 -24.08 -8.29
CA TRP A 5 12.35 -23.74 -9.49
C TRP A 5 11.50 -22.51 -9.18
N SER A 6 11.69 -21.45 -9.95
CA SER A 6 10.83 -20.27 -9.92
C SER A 6 10.49 -19.90 -11.36
N PRO A 7 9.26 -19.49 -11.68
CA PRO A 7 8.94 -18.95 -13.00
C PRO A 7 9.80 -17.72 -13.36
N LEU A 8 10.40 -17.08 -12.35
CA LEU A 8 11.29 -15.93 -12.49
C LEU A 8 12.75 -16.32 -12.76
N ASN A 9 13.11 -17.60 -12.70
CA ASN A 9 14.45 -18.09 -13.02
C ASN A 9 14.37 -19.06 -14.20
N GLN A 10 14.94 -18.66 -15.34
CA GLN A 10 15.08 -19.52 -16.51
C GLN A 10 16.54 -19.58 -16.89
N ASN A 11 17.08 -20.79 -17.07
CA ASN A 11 18.47 -21.02 -17.45
C ASN A 11 19.51 -20.36 -16.51
N GLY A 12 19.18 -20.20 -15.23
CA GLY A 12 20.09 -19.62 -14.22
C GLY A 12 20.07 -18.09 -14.16
N ALA A 13 19.26 -17.42 -15.00
CA ALA A 13 19.08 -15.97 -15.00
C ALA A 13 17.67 -15.59 -14.57
N CYS A 14 17.53 -14.43 -13.93
CA CYS A 14 16.21 -13.89 -13.64
C CYS A 14 15.57 -13.29 -14.89
N THR A 15 14.30 -13.59 -15.10
CA THR A 15 13.53 -13.15 -16.28
C THR A 15 12.45 -12.13 -15.91
N GLY A 16 12.02 -11.34 -16.89
CA GLY A 16 10.95 -10.35 -16.72
C GLY A 16 11.27 -9.30 -15.66
N LYS A 17 10.35 -9.12 -14.69
CA LYS A 17 10.54 -8.25 -13.53
C LYS A 17 11.29 -8.92 -12.37
N GLY A 18 11.88 -10.09 -12.58
CA GLY A 18 12.66 -10.81 -11.56
C GLY A 18 14.04 -10.19 -11.33
N LEU A 19 14.41 -9.96 -10.07
CA LEU A 19 15.75 -9.58 -9.64
C LEU A 19 16.44 -10.74 -8.94
N SER A 20 17.73 -10.89 -9.19
CA SER A 20 18.57 -11.83 -8.44
C SER A 20 18.70 -11.34 -7.00
N TYR A 21 18.33 -12.18 -6.05
CA TYR A 21 18.44 -11.89 -4.63
C TYR A 21 19.15 -13.05 -3.91
N GLY A 22 20.19 -12.75 -3.13
CA GLY A 22 21.03 -13.75 -2.46
C GLY A 22 22.28 -14.12 -3.26
N GLY A 23 23.43 -14.19 -2.57
CA GLY A 23 24.66 -14.81 -3.08
C GLY A 23 24.67 -16.34 -2.85
N SER A 24 25.72 -17.00 -3.35
CA SER A 24 26.19 -18.41 -3.15
C SER A 24 25.20 -19.60 -3.16
N LEU A 25 23.88 -19.40 -3.13
CA LEU A 25 22.84 -20.39 -3.38
C LEU A 25 22.29 -20.22 -4.81
N PRO A 26 21.76 -21.29 -5.44
CA PRO A 26 21.25 -21.18 -6.80
C PRO A 26 20.17 -20.10 -6.90
N THR A 27 20.33 -19.23 -7.91
CA THR A 27 19.66 -17.95 -8.13
C THR A 27 18.21 -17.92 -7.65
N SER A 28 17.95 -17.36 -6.47
CA SER A 28 16.57 -17.06 -6.05
C SER A 28 16.15 -15.73 -6.65
N CYS A 29 15.39 -15.80 -7.74
CA CYS A 29 14.80 -14.63 -8.37
C CYS A 29 13.58 -14.16 -7.57
N ARG A 30 13.49 -12.87 -7.29
CA ARG A 30 12.36 -12.22 -6.59
C ARG A 30 11.71 -11.18 -7.48
N MET A 31 10.41 -10.96 -7.33
CA MET A 31 9.72 -9.90 -8.05
C MET A 31 10.24 -8.52 -7.66
N ASN A 32 10.56 -7.69 -8.65
CA ASN A 32 10.81 -6.27 -8.45
C ASN A 32 9.49 -5.51 -8.37
N LEU A 33 9.04 -5.23 -7.17
CA LEU A 33 7.84 -4.43 -6.94
C LEU A 33 8.11 -2.92 -6.94
N GLN A 34 9.36 -2.46 -7.02
CA GLN A 34 9.64 -1.01 -6.96
C GLN A 34 8.89 -0.18 -8.01
N PRO A 35 8.74 -0.63 -9.27
CA PRO A 35 7.96 0.12 -10.27
C PRO A 35 6.46 0.23 -9.94
N THR A 36 5.96 -0.56 -8.99
CA THR A 36 4.55 -0.53 -8.56
C THR A 36 4.31 0.36 -7.35
N LEU A 37 5.38 0.90 -6.75
CA LEU A 37 5.29 1.80 -5.60
C LEU A 37 5.14 3.25 -6.05
N ASP A 38 4.27 3.97 -5.37
CA ASP A 38 4.14 5.41 -5.56
C ASP A 38 5.27 6.15 -4.81
N ILE A 39 5.82 7.18 -5.45
CA ILE A 39 6.80 8.09 -4.83
C ILE A 39 6.08 9.22 -4.08
N TYR A 40 4.93 9.64 -4.60
CA TYR A 40 4.13 10.72 -4.03
C TYR A 40 2.69 10.27 -3.83
N PRO A 41 2.06 10.63 -2.70
CA PRO A 41 0.65 10.32 -2.50
C PRO A 41 -0.22 11.16 -3.42
N SER A 42 -1.32 10.59 -3.91
CA SER A 42 -2.44 11.39 -4.39
C SER A 42 -3.02 12.17 -3.22
N ARG A 43 -3.56 13.37 -3.48
CA ARG A 43 -4.14 14.22 -2.45
C ARG A 43 -5.39 14.91 -2.96
N GLU A 44 -6.46 14.76 -2.21
CA GLU A 44 -7.69 15.52 -2.38
C GLU A 44 -7.94 16.31 -1.10
N SER A 45 -8.18 17.61 -1.23
CA SER A 45 -8.41 18.47 -0.07
C SER A 45 -9.61 19.38 -0.28
N LYS A 46 -10.41 19.53 0.77
CA LYS A 46 -11.54 20.44 0.84
C LYS A 46 -11.32 21.38 2.00
N LYS A 47 -11.43 22.69 1.77
CA LYS A 47 -11.21 23.73 2.76
C LYS A 47 -12.37 24.71 2.73
N LEU A 48 -12.95 24.97 3.89
CA LEU A 48 -13.92 26.02 4.14
C LEU A 48 -13.26 27.04 5.07
N HIS A 49 -13.26 28.31 4.65
CA HIS A 49 -12.78 29.41 5.47
C HIS A 49 -13.84 30.52 5.46
N ALA A 50 -14.25 30.96 6.64
CA ALA A 50 -15.22 32.02 6.83
C ALA A 50 -14.73 32.99 7.89
N GLN A 51 -14.96 34.28 7.66
CA GLN A 51 -14.60 35.34 8.58
C GLN A 51 -15.73 36.37 8.65
N ALA A 52 -15.97 36.89 9.85
CA ALA A 52 -16.89 37.99 10.09
C ALA A 52 -16.21 39.05 10.95
N GLU A 53 -16.48 40.32 10.66
CA GLU A 53 -16.00 41.46 11.44
C GLU A 53 -17.17 42.39 11.77
N VAL A 54 -17.17 42.92 12.98
CA VAL A 54 -18.17 43.88 13.45
C VAL A 54 -17.44 45.03 14.13
N GLN A 55 -17.69 46.24 13.67
CA GLN A 55 -17.17 47.45 14.31
C GLN A 55 -17.98 47.75 15.57
N LEU A 56 -17.27 47.96 16.67
CA LEU A 56 -17.80 48.29 17.98
C LEU A 56 -17.80 49.81 18.20
N PRO A 57 -18.65 50.34 19.10
CA PRO A 57 -18.79 51.78 19.33
C PRO A 57 -17.51 52.52 19.74
N ASN A 58 -16.51 51.82 20.27
CA ASN A 58 -15.24 52.36 20.76
C ASN A 58 -14.10 52.27 19.70
N ALA A 59 -14.44 52.30 18.41
CA ALA A 59 -13.51 52.12 17.29
C ALA A 59 -12.71 50.79 17.31
N SER A 60 -13.11 49.84 18.14
CA SER A 60 -12.60 48.47 18.12
C SER A 60 -13.37 47.64 17.09
N THR A 61 -12.74 46.60 16.57
CA THR A 61 -13.36 45.63 15.68
C THR A 61 -13.31 44.26 16.35
N PHE A 62 -14.49 43.69 16.59
CA PHE A 62 -14.62 42.28 16.90
C PHE A 62 -14.53 41.47 15.62
N TYR A 63 -13.80 40.36 15.65
CA TYR A 63 -13.75 39.43 14.53
C TYR A 63 -13.89 37.99 14.98
N ALA A 64 -14.47 37.19 14.10
CA ALA A 64 -14.55 35.74 14.23
C ALA A 64 -14.04 35.08 12.95
N GLU A 65 -13.19 34.07 13.07
CA GLU A 65 -12.66 33.26 11.97
C GLU A 65 -13.00 31.79 12.22
N VAL A 66 -13.46 31.10 11.19
CA VAL A 66 -13.67 29.66 11.20
C VAL A 66 -12.96 29.05 9.99
N LEU A 67 -12.15 28.05 10.26
CA LEU A 67 -11.47 27.25 9.27
C LEU A 67 -11.80 25.77 9.51
N HIS A 68 -12.29 25.09 8.47
CA HIS A 68 -12.44 23.65 8.46
C HIS A 68 -11.75 23.10 7.21
N SER A 69 -10.95 22.04 7.36
CA SER A 69 -10.36 21.35 6.22
C SER A 69 -10.35 19.85 6.43
N GLN A 70 -10.60 19.12 5.35
CA GLN A 70 -10.44 17.68 5.27
C GLN A 70 -9.51 17.37 4.10
N THR A 71 -8.53 16.50 4.36
CA THR A 71 -7.59 16.03 3.34
C THR A 71 -7.58 14.52 3.34
N GLU A 72 -7.83 13.94 2.19
CA GLU A 72 -7.62 12.52 1.94
C GLU A 72 -6.37 12.35 1.08
N SER A 73 -5.50 11.43 1.44
CA SER A 73 -4.36 11.06 0.64
C SER A 73 -4.24 9.56 0.52
N GLN A 74 -3.77 9.08 -0.64
CA GLN A 74 -3.56 7.65 -0.88
C GLN A 74 -2.18 7.44 -1.53
N ILE A 75 -1.52 6.36 -1.16
CA ILE A 75 -0.21 5.99 -1.71
C ILE A 75 -0.06 4.46 -1.77
N ALA A 76 0.41 3.93 -2.89
CA ALA A 76 0.71 2.51 -3.05
C ALA A 76 2.13 2.21 -2.54
N VAL A 77 2.25 1.73 -1.30
CA VAL A 77 3.56 1.50 -0.63
C VAL A 77 3.74 0.12 -0.04
N ASN A 78 2.65 -0.65 0.10
CA ASN A 78 2.69 -1.93 0.77
C ASN A 78 2.89 -3.07 -0.25
N SER A 79 3.82 -3.96 0.04
CA SER A 79 4.09 -5.12 -0.81
C SER A 79 3.12 -6.26 -0.51
N TRP A 80 2.86 -7.09 -1.52
CA TRP A 80 2.13 -8.35 -1.35
C TRP A 80 2.96 -9.35 -0.53
N ALA A 81 2.28 -10.23 0.21
CA ALA A 81 2.93 -11.35 0.90
C ALA A 81 3.68 -12.26 -0.08
N THR A 82 4.72 -12.91 0.43
CA THR A 82 5.54 -13.86 -0.31
C THR A 82 5.18 -15.29 0.11
N PHE A 83 5.20 -16.20 -0.84
CA PHE A 83 4.84 -17.60 -0.64
C PHE A 83 5.99 -18.47 -1.13
N GLY A 84 6.47 -19.37 -0.28
CA GLY A 84 7.54 -20.27 -0.65
C GLY A 84 7.48 -21.58 0.12
N GLY A 85 7.71 -22.68 -0.58
CA GLY A 85 7.56 -24.01 -0.03
C GLY A 85 8.16 -25.07 -0.95
N ARG A 86 7.88 -26.35 -0.67
CA ARG A 86 8.31 -27.45 -1.54
C ARG A 86 7.33 -27.64 -2.69
N VAL A 87 7.88 -27.91 -3.87
CA VAL A 87 7.09 -28.50 -4.96
C VAL A 87 6.75 -29.92 -4.56
N ARG A 88 5.49 -30.34 -4.76
CA ARG A 88 5.09 -31.71 -4.43
C ARG A 88 5.70 -32.68 -5.44
N ASN A 89 6.41 -33.69 -4.93
CA ASN A 89 6.97 -34.78 -5.74
C ASN A 89 5.90 -35.81 -6.15
N VAL A 90 4.86 -35.36 -6.85
CA VAL A 90 3.73 -36.17 -7.30
C VAL A 90 3.40 -35.77 -8.75
N VAL A 91 3.27 -36.76 -9.63
CA VAL A 91 2.89 -36.53 -11.04
C VAL A 91 1.56 -35.80 -11.10
N GLY A 92 1.50 -34.72 -11.88
CA GLY A 92 0.32 -33.86 -12.02
C GLY A 92 0.19 -32.76 -10.96
N ALA A 93 1.07 -32.71 -9.95
CA ALA A 93 1.10 -31.56 -9.05
C ALA A 93 1.65 -30.31 -9.78
N PRO A 94 1.15 -29.10 -9.45
CA PRO A 94 1.71 -27.85 -9.98
C PRO A 94 3.21 -27.76 -9.75
N GLY A 95 3.98 -27.37 -10.77
CA GLY A 95 5.44 -27.26 -10.74
C GLY A 95 6.19 -28.57 -11.00
N TYR A 96 5.54 -29.75 -10.93
CA TYR A 96 6.22 -31.04 -11.10
C TYR A 96 6.76 -31.22 -12.52
N ALA A 97 5.93 -30.96 -13.53
CA ALA A 97 6.30 -31.12 -14.94
C ALA A 97 7.32 -30.04 -15.35
N GLU A 98 7.15 -28.82 -14.87
CA GLU A 98 8.05 -27.69 -15.14
C GLU A 98 9.44 -27.96 -14.57
N MET A 99 9.53 -28.56 -13.40
CA MET A 99 10.81 -29.00 -12.82
C MET A 99 11.50 -30.05 -13.69
N LEU A 100 10.79 -31.10 -14.10
CA LEU A 100 11.36 -32.14 -14.96
C LEU A 100 11.80 -31.59 -16.32
N ALA A 101 11.00 -30.70 -16.92
CA ALA A 101 11.31 -30.04 -18.18
C ALA A 101 12.60 -29.19 -18.11
N ASN A 102 12.98 -28.71 -16.92
CA ASN A 102 14.21 -27.97 -16.66
C ASN A 102 15.35 -28.85 -16.12
N GLY A 103 15.21 -30.18 -16.17
CA GLY A 103 16.23 -31.11 -15.67
C GLY A 103 16.37 -31.14 -14.14
N LEU A 104 15.40 -30.59 -13.41
CA LEU A 104 15.39 -30.51 -11.96
C LEU A 104 14.69 -31.74 -11.35
N SER A 105 15.09 -32.13 -10.14
CA SER A 105 14.44 -33.21 -9.40
C SER A 105 13.30 -32.66 -8.52
N PRO A 106 12.03 -33.06 -8.75
CA PRO A 106 10.91 -32.62 -7.91
C PRO A 106 11.02 -33.04 -6.44
N ALA A 107 11.84 -34.05 -6.12
CA ALA A 107 12.12 -34.47 -4.74
C ALA A 107 12.82 -33.39 -3.90
N PHE A 108 13.54 -32.47 -4.54
CA PHE A 108 14.30 -31.40 -3.88
C PHE A 108 13.85 -30.00 -4.33
N GLY A 109 12.70 -29.93 -4.99
CA GLY A 109 12.16 -28.69 -5.54
C GLY A 109 11.59 -27.77 -4.50
N PHE A 110 11.95 -26.49 -4.62
CA PHE A 110 11.32 -25.41 -3.89
C PHE A 110 10.75 -24.40 -4.87
N PHE A 111 9.65 -23.76 -4.48
CA PHE A 111 9.11 -22.60 -5.16
C PHE A 111 9.22 -21.37 -4.28
N TYR A 112 9.35 -20.22 -4.93
CA TYR A 112 9.17 -18.91 -4.34
C TYR A 112 8.31 -18.09 -5.30
N TRP A 113 7.30 -17.43 -4.76
CA TRP A 113 6.34 -16.67 -5.53
C TRP A 113 5.84 -15.46 -4.75
N GLN A 114 5.62 -14.37 -5.47
CA GLN A 114 5.00 -13.16 -4.97
C GLN A 114 4.12 -12.62 -6.09
N PRO A 115 2.91 -12.12 -5.79
CA PRO A 115 2.06 -11.51 -6.80
C PRO A 115 2.76 -10.34 -7.52
N ASP A 116 2.77 -10.37 -8.86
CA ASP A 116 3.13 -9.21 -9.70
C ASP A 116 1.89 -8.35 -9.98
N LEU A 117 1.29 -7.83 -8.92
CA LEU A 117 0.12 -6.95 -8.98
C LEU A 117 0.50 -5.55 -8.49
N PRO A 118 -0.28 -4.51 -8.82
CA PRO A 118 -0.09 -3.18 -8.25
C PRO A 118 0.06 -3.24 -6.73
N ALA A 119 0.95 -2.43 -6.16
CA ALA A 119 1.20 -2.43 -4.73
C ALA A 119 -0.08 -2.12 -3.95
N LEU A 120 -0.14 -2.63 -2.72
CA LEU A 120 -1.25 -2.40 -1.82
C LEU A 120 -1.22 -0.95 -1.34
N ALA A 121 -2.39 -0.32 -1.37
CA ALA A 121 -2.53 1.08 -1.01
C ALA A 121 -2.58 1.29 0.51
N GLN A 122 -2.18 2.47 0.91
CA GLN A 122 -2.40 3.04 2.22
C GLN A 122 -3.09 4.39 2.01
N SER A 123 -4.06 4.73 2.85
CA SER A 123 -4.69 6.03 2.86
C SER A 123 -4.60 6.72 4.21
N TYR A 124 -4.62 8.05 4.16
CA TYR A 124 -4.67 8.92 5.32
C TYR A 124 -5.81 9.90 5.15
N GLU A 125 -6.64 10.01 6.19
CA GLU A 125 -7.70 11.01 6.26
C GLU A 125 -7.37 11.95 7.42
N ASN A 126 -7.17 13.23 7.11
CA ASN A 126 -6.78 14.25 8.08
C ASN A 126 -7.83 15.36 8.13
N GLY A 127 -8.32 15.65 9.32
CA GLY A 127 -9.24 16.75 9.60
C GLY A 127 -8.55 17.85 10.41
N LEU A 128 -8.88 19.10 10.12
CA LEU A 128 -8.49 20.25 10.93
C LEU A 128 -9.68 21.20 11.04
N SER A 129 -10.01 21.58 12.27
CA SER A 129 -10.99 22.63 12.58
C SER A 129 -10.32 23.67 13.45
N ARG A 130 -10.48 24.95 13.12
CA ARG A 130 -9.99 26.08 13.91
C ARG A 130 -11.08 27.13 14.00
N VAL A 131 -11.29 27.65 15.20
CA VAL A 131 -12.14 28.80 15.48
C VAL A 131 -11.30 29.84 16.19
N VAL A 132 -11.40 31.10 15.75
CA VAL A 132 -10.73 32.25 16.36
C VAL A 132 -11.77 33.30 16.67
N LEU A 133 -11.70 33.88 17.86
CA LEU A 133 -12.45 35.06 18.25
C LEU A 133 -11.45 36.11 18.70
N GLY A 134 -11.59 37.35 18.25
CA GLY A 134 -10.67 38.40 18.61
C GLY A 134 -11.22 39.80 18.58
N LEU A 135 -10.46 40.72 19.17
CA LEU A 135 -10.70 42.15 19.19
C LEU A 135 -9.42 42.83 18.71
N LYS A 136 -9.56 43.71 17.71
CA LYS A 136 -8.47 44.57 17.22
C LYS A 136 -8.91 46.02 17.27
N GLY A 137 -8.00 46.96 17.45
CA GLY A 137 -8.35 48.38 17.51
C GLY A 137 -7.17 49.24 17.90
N GLU A 138 -7.45 50.49 18.22
CA GLU A 138 -6.45 51.48 18.62
C GLU A 138 -6.81 52.08 19.99
N PHE A 139 -5.81 52.24 20.86
CA PHE A 139 -5.96 52.89 22.16
C PHE A 139 -4.72 53.76 22.44
N ASN A 140 -4.90 55.09 22.57
CA ASN A 140 -3.81 56.05 22.78
C ASN A 140 -2.66 55.91 21.75
N ASP A 141 -2.98 55.87 20.45
CA ASP A 141 -2.04 55.64 19.34
C ASP A 141 -1.37 54.24 19.33
N TRP A 142 -1.80 53.32 20.20
CA TRP A 142 -1.36 51.92 20.19
C TRP A 142 -2.38 51.02 19.50
N ASN A 143 -1.95 50.37 18.42
CA ASN A 143 -2.71 49.28 17.82
C ASN A 143 -2.62 48.03 18.70
N TYR A 144 -3.77 47.42 19.01
CA TYR A 144 -3.83 46.16 19.73
C TYR A 144 -4.59 45.11 18.93
N ASN A 145 -4.26 43.84 19.18
CA ASN A 145 -5.00 42.68 18.72
C ASN A 145 -4.93 41.61 19.81
N ALA A 146 -6.08 41.25 20.35
CA ALA A 146 -6.23 40.16 21.31
C ALA A 146 -7.14 39.10 20.70
N SER A 147 -6.69 37.84 20.69
CA SER A 147 -7.51 36.74 20.19
C SER A 147 -7.37 35.47 21.01
N LEU A 148 -8.45 34.69 20.99
CA LEU A 148 -8.54 33.36 21.53
C LEU A 148 -8.83 32.42 20.38
N TYR A 149 -8.15 31.29 20.35
CA TYR A 149 -8.39 30.28 19.33
C TYR A 149 -8.50 28.89 19.95
N GLN A 150 -9.30 28.07 19.29
CA GLN A 150 -9.38 26.65 19.55
C GLN A 150 -9.17 25.90 18.24
N THR A 151 -8.30 24.89 18.30
CA THR A 151 -7.97 24.06 17.15
C THR A 151 -8.16 22.60 17.53
N GLN A 152 -8.71 21.81 16.61
CA GLN A 152 -8.83 20.36 16.72
C GLN A 152 -8.31 19.73 15.43
N SER A 153 -7.51 18.68 15.56
CA SER A 153 -7.06 17.87 14.43
C SER A 153 -7.43 16.40 14.63
N THR A 154 -7.69 15.72 13.52
CA THR A 154 -7.88 14.27 13.46
C THR A 154 -6.97 13.69 12.39
N SER A 155 -6.53 12.46 12.61
CA SER A 155 -5.78 11.70 11.62
C SER A 155 -6.22 10.24 11.71
N LEU A 156 -6.52 9.66 10.57
CA LEU A 156 -6.92 8.26 10.43
C LEU A 156 -6.05 7.63 9.37
N LYS A 157 -5.40 6.51 9.70
CA LYS A 157 -4.65 5.70 8.74
C LYS A 157 -5.48 4.48 8.40
N ARG A 158 -5.58 4.16 7.10
CA ARG A 158 -6.13 2.89 6.63
C ARG A 158 -5.11 2.21 5.72
N VAL A 159 -4.98 0.89 5.82
CA VAL A 159 -4.10 0.08 4.98
C VAL A 159 -4.93 -0.96 4.22
N GLN A 160 -4.56 -1.25 2.98
CA GLN A 160 -5.12 -2.39 2.28
C GLN A 160 -4.49 -3.67 2.83
N ILE A 161 -5.35 -4.55 3.34
CA ILE A 161 -5.01 -5.92 3.70
C ILE A 161 -5.59 -6.89 2.67
N VAL A 162 -5.07 -8.11 2.63
CA VAL A 162 -5.47 -9.14 1.67
C VAL A 162 -5.83 -10.41 2.43
N ASP A 163 -7.02 -10.95 2.15
CA ASP A 163 -7.40 -12.29 2.60
C ASP A 163 -6.89 -13.35 1.62
N TYR A 164 -5.63 -13.75 1.81
CA TYR A 164 -4.99 -14.76 0.96
C TYR A 164 -5.70 -16.12 0.99
N ALA A 165 -6.42 -16.45 2.06
CA ALA A 165 -7.11 -17.73 2.16
C ALA A 165 -8.25 -17.85 1.13
N GLN A 166 -8.90 -16.74 0.77
CA GLN A 166 -9.90 -16.71 -0.31
C GLN A 166 -9.32 -17.05 -1.68
N ALA A 167 -8.03 -16.80 -1.89
CA ALA A 167 -7.29 -17.19 -3.08
C ALA A 167 -6.65 -18.59 -2.97
N GLY A 168 -6.97 -19.36 -1.91
CA GLY A 168 -6.37 -20.67 -1.65
C GLY A 168 -4.91 -20.60 -1.22
N LEU A 169 -4.43 -19.42 -0.81
CA LEU A 169 -3.04 -19.18 -0.42
C LEU A 169 -2.92 -19.09 1.10
N ASN A 170 -1.85 -19.67 1.63
CA ASN A 170 -1.57 -19.67 3.06
C ASN A 170 -0.06 -19.49 3.28
N THR A 171 0.34 -18.46 4.01
CA THR A 171 1.76 -18.17 4.28
C THR A 171 2.39 -19.13 5.29
N SER A 172 1.60 -19.73 6.18
CA SER A 172 2.05 -20.72 7.18
C SER A 172 2.17 -22.13 6.61
N SER A 173 1.34 -22.48 5.62
CA SER A 173 1.39 -23.76 4.91
C SER A 173 1.28 -23.54 3.39
N PRO A 174 2.32 -22.96 2.78
CA PRO A 174 2.28 -22.58 1.38
C PRO A 174 2.27 -23.78 0.44
N VAL A 175 1.35 -23.76 -0.52
CA VAL A 175 1.23 -24.75 -1.59
C VAL A 175 1.31 -24.04 -2.93
N LEU A 176 2.02 -24.64 -3.88
CA LEU A 176 2.10 -24.12 -5.25
C LEU A 176 0.78 -24.40 -5.97
N LEU A 177 0.13 -23.34 -6.44
CA LEU A 177 -1.09 -23.40 -7.25
C LEU A 177 -0.75 -23.30 -8.73
N ALA A 178 -1.60 -23.87 -9.60
CA ALA A 178 -1.40 -23.79 -11.05
C ALA A 178 -1.39 -22.33 -11.56
N GLY A 179 -2.23 -21.46 -10.98
CA GLY A 179 -2.28 -20.03 -11.32
C GLY A 179 -0.99 -19.26 -10.97
N MET A 180 -0.12 -19.81 -10.12
CA MET A 180 1.17 -19.19 -9.77
C MET A 180 2.25 -19.45 -10.83
N LEU A 181 2.02 -20.40 -11.74
CA LEU A 181 2.95 -20.77 -12.81
C LEU A 181 2.81 -19.87 -14.04
N GLN A 182 1.76 -19.06 -14.10
CA GLN A 182 1.43 -18.16 -15.21
C GLN A 182 1.44 -16.70 -14.73
N PRO A 183 1.63 -15.73 -15.64
CA PRO A 183 1.48 -14.31 -15.32
C PRO A 183 0.13 -14.01 -14.66
N LEU A 184 0.10 -13.04 -13.75
CA LEU A 184 -1.13 -12.52 -13.16
C LEU A 184 -1.71 -11.45 -14.08
N ASP A 185 -2.52 -11.88 -15.04
CA ASP A 185 -3.29 -11.03 -15.96
C ASP A 185 -4.80 -11.31 -15.84
N ASP A 186 -5.60 -10.69 -16.69
CA ASP A 186 -7.07 -10.82 -16.69
C ASP A 186 -7.56 -12.24 -17.05
N GLN A 187 -6.71 -13.07 -17.67
CA GLN A 187 -7.04 -14.46 -17.99
C GLN A 187 -6.71 -15.42 -16.84
N ASN A 188 -5.87 -15.00 -15.89
CA ASN A 188 -5.53 -15.78 -14.72
C ASN A 188 -6.57 -15.55 -13.59
N PRO A 189 -7.37 -16.55 -13.20
CA PRO A 189 -8.39 -16.38 -12.15
C PRO A 189 -7.82 -15.96 -10.79
N LEU A 190 -6.55 -16.29 -10.53
CA LEU A 190 -5.85 -15.90 -9.30
C LEU A 190 -5.70 -14.37 -9.19
N THR A 191 -5.63 -13.66 -10.32
CA THR A 191 -5.59 -12.19 -10.38
C THR A 191 -6.85 -11.61 -9.74
N ALA A 192 -8.02 -12.01 -10.22
CA ALA A 192 -9.29 -11.50 -9.70
C ALA A 192 -9.51 -11.90 -8.23
N GLN A 193 -9.16 -13.15 -7.85
CA GLN A 193 -9.28 -13.61 -6.46
C GLN A 193 -8.45 -12.74 -5.51
N LEU A 194 -7.19 -12.46 -5.85
CA LEU A 194 -6.32 -11.61 -5.04
C LEU A 194 -6.82 -10.17 -4.99
N LEU A 195 -7.18 -9.58 -6.12
CA LEU A 195 -7.63 -8.19 -6.18
C LEU A 195 -8.97 -7.98 -5.44
N ASN A 196 -9.88 -8.96 -5.48
CA ASN A 196 -11.18 -8.90 -4.81
C ASN A 196 -11.11 -9.25 -3.32
N SER A 197 -10.06 -9.96 -2.88
CA SER A 197 -9.82 -10.25 -1.45
C SER A 197 -9.24 -9.06 -0.67
N ARG A 198 -9.01 -7.91 -1.33
CA ARG A 198 -8.50 -6.70 -0.70
C ARG A 198 -9.58 -6.01 0.12
N SER A 199 -9.22 -5.53 1.30
CA SER A 199 -10.08 -4.69 2.12
C SER A 199 -9.27 -3.63 2.86
N TRP A 200 -9.95 -2.55 3.25
CA TRP A 200 -9.34 -1.48 4.05
C TRP A 200 -9.48 -1.80 5.54
N GLN A 201 -8.35 -1.80 6.24
CA GLN A 201 -8.31 -1.89 7.69
C GLN A 201 -7.83 -0.57 8.29
N THR A 202 -8.53 -0.09 9.31
CA THR A 202 -8.12 1.06 10.11
C THR A 202 -7.03 0.65 11.11
N GLU A 203 -5.99 1.46 11.23
CA GLU A 203 -4.94 1.35 12.26
C GLU A 203 -5.05 2.44 13.33
#